data_AF-A0A645BYQ1-F1
#
_entry.id   AF-A0A645BYQ1-F1
#
_cell.length_a   1.000
_cell.length_b   1.000
_cell.length_c   1.000
_cell.angle_alpha   90.00
_cell.angle_beta   90.00
_cell.angle_gamma   90.00
#
_symmetry.space_group_name_H-M   'P 1'
#
loop_
_entity.id
_entity.type
_entity.pdbx_description
1 polymer ?
#
loop_
_entity_poly.entity_id
_entity_poly.type
_entity_poly.pdbx_seq_one_letter_code
_entity_poly.pdbx_strand_id
1 'polypeptide(L)'
;MYRAKQQRIISEYAYEALIKAFSAKGWRKKGPGIYPIQEIPQRFNQLLHRAISEELISMSKGAYLANKSIDELRHERLLQDAAAYS
;
A
#
# COMPACT_ATOMS: atom_id res chain seq x y z
N MET A 1 -8.18 7.84 -10.05
CA MET A 1 -9.11 8.37 -11.08
C MET A 1 -10.46 7.67 -11.09
N TYR A 2 -10.53 6.33 -11.19
CA TYR A 2 -11.82 5.62 -11.11
C TYR A 2 -12.59 5.89 -9.81
N ARG A 3 -11.92 5.83 -8.65
CA ARG A 3 -12.53 6.20 -7.36
C ARG A 3 -13.01 7.65 -7.32
N ALA A 4 -12.26 8.58 -7.93
CA ALA A 4 -12.66 9.99 -7.99
C ALA A 4 -13.92 10.19 -8.84
N LYS A 5 -14.04 9.47 -9.96
CA LYS A 5 -15.29 9.41 -10.76
C LYS A 5 -16.44 8.84 -9.93
N GLN A 6 -16.24 7.71 -9.24
CA GLN A 6 -17.27 7.07 -8.42
C GLN A 6 -17.80 8.00 -7.33
N GLN A 7 -16.89 8.75 -6.69
CA GLN A 7 -17.23 9.74 -5.68
C GLN A 7 -17.68 11.10 -6.27
N ARG A 8 -17.90 11.17 -7.59
CA ARG A 8 -18.32 12.37 -8.33
C ARG A 8 -17.42 13.61 -8.11
N ILE A 9 -16.17 13.37 -7.71
CA ILE A 9 -15.14 14.42 -7.59
C ILE A 9 -14.75 14.92 -9.00
N ILE A 10 -14.82 14.03 -9.99
CA ILE A 10 -14.63 14.36 -11.41
C ILE A 10 -15.84 13.89 -12.21
N SER A 11 -16.12 14.58 -13.32
CA SER A 11 -17.18 14.18 -14.25
C SER A 11 -16.79 12.94 -15.06
N GLU A 12 -17.79 12.28 -15.65
CA GLU A 12 -17.57 11.18 -16.60
C GLU A 12 -16.68 11.63 -17.77
N TYR A 13 -16.96 12.82 -18.30
CA TYR A 13 -16.20 13.41 -19.40
C TYR A 13 -14.72 13.57 -19.04
N ALA A 14 -14.42 14.11 -17.85
CA ALA A 14 -13.04 14.28 -17.39
C ALA A 14 -12.32 12.93 -17.22
N TYR A 15 -13.03 11.93 -16.68
CA TYR A 15 -12.50 10.57 -16.57
C TYR A 15 -12.18 9.97 -17.95
N GLU A 16 -13.11 10.05 -18.90
CA GLU A 16 -12.89 9.54 -20.25
C GLU A 16 -11.74 10.23 -20.98
N ALA A 17 -11.68 11.56 -20.94
CA ALA A 17 -10.63 12.34 -21.58
C ALA A 17 -9.25 11.92 -21.05
N LEU A 18 -9.13 11.76 -19.74
CA LEU A 18 -7.91 11.30 -19.11
C LEU A 18 -7.54 9.87 -19.53
N ILE A 19 -8.49 8.94 -19.51
CA ILE A 19 -8.24 7.55 -19.89
C ILE A 19 -7.84 7.43 -21.37
N LYS A 20 -8.44 8.23 -22.26
CA LYS A 20 -8.07 8.32 -23.67
C LYS A 20 -6.63 8.83 -23.82
N ALA A 21 -6.27 9.90 -23.12
CA ALA A 21 -4.90 10.43 -23.12
C ALA A 21 -3.87 9.42 -22.58
N PHE A 22 -4.20 8.70 -21.50
CA PHE A 22 -3.32 7.66 -20.95
C PHE A 22 -3.15 6.47 -21.90
N SER A 23 -4.22 6.08 -22.60
CA SER A 23 -4.17 5.02 -23.61
C SER A 23 -3.29 5.41 -24.79
N ALA A 24 -3.46 6.63 -25.31
CA ALA A 24 -2.68 7.15 -26.44
C ALA A 24 -1.17 7.18 -26.15
N LYS A 25 -0.79 7.39 -24.88
CA LYS A 25 0.60 7.39 -24.42
C LYS A 25 1.12 6.01 -24.00
N GLY A 26 0.31 4.95 -24.09
CA GLY A 26 0.67 3.60 -23.65
C GLY A 26 0.74 3.43 -22.12
N TRP A 27 0.36 4.45 -21.36
CA TRP A 27 0.54 4.52 -19.90
C TRP A 27 -0.32 3.55 -19.10
N ARG A 28 -1.27 2.90 -19.76
CA ARG A 28 -2.07 1.82 -19.18
C ARG A 28 -1.30 0.51 -18.99
N LYS A 29 -0.26 0.28 -19.81
CA LYS A 29 0.56 -0.94 -19.76
C LYS A 29 1.87 -0.70 -19.01
N LYS A 30 2.53 0.41 -19.32
CA LYS A 30 3.77 0.84 -18.68
C LYS A 30 3.59 2.30 -18.29
N GLY A 31 3.62 2.59 -16.99
CA GLY A 31 3.36 3.93 -16.45
C GLY A 31 4.22 5.03 -17.08
N PRO A 32 3.91 6.31 -16.79
CA PRO A 32 4.52 7.47 -17.44
C PRO A 32 6.03 7.64 -17.25
N GLY A 33 6.69 6.78 -16.47
CA GLY A 33 8.13 6.79 -16.26
C GLY A 33 8.57 5.72 -15.29
N ILE A 34 9.85 5.83 -14.91
CA ILE A 34 10.43 5.04 -13.82
C ILE A 34 10.24 5.85 -12.55
N TYR A 35 9.60 5.25 -11.54
CA TYR A 35 9.50 5.88 -10.23
C TYR A 35 10.87 5.81 -9.54
N PRO A 36 11.36 6.92 -8.96
CA PRO A 36 12.69 6.96 -8.34
C PRO A 36 12.76 6.10 -7.07
N ILE A 37 11.61 5.79 -6.48
CA ILE A 37 11.48 5.02 -5.25
C ILE A 37 10.76 3.72 -5.58
N GLN A 38 11.29 2.61 -5.06
CA GLN A 38 10.61 1.34 -5.10
C GLN A 38 9.48 1.34 -4.07
N GLU A 39 8.23 1.22 -4.54
CA GLU A 39 7.09 1.06 -3.65
C GLU A 39 7.15 -0.34 -3.02
N ILE A 40 7.31 -0.39 -1.69
CA ILE A 40 7.25 -1.62 -0.92
C ILE A 40 5.85 -1.71 -0.29
N PRO A 41 5.06 -2.77 -0.55
CA PRO A 41 3.71 -2.88 -0.01
C PRO A 41 3.72 -3.02 1.52
N GLN A 42 3.28 -1.98 2.23
CA GLN A 42 3.25 -1.97 3.71
C GLN A 42 1.92 -2.39 4.33
N ARG A 43 0.85 -2.46 3.52
CA ARG A 43 -0.52 -2.67 4.03
C ARG A 43 -0.68 -3.99 4.79
N PHE A 44 -0.02 -5.05 4.35
CA PHE A 44 -0.10 -6.34 5.03
C PHE A 44 0.51 -6.26 6.43
N ASN A 45 1.71 -5.69 6.56
CA ASN A 45 2.38 -5.50 7.86
C ASN A 45 1.52 -4.65 8.81
N GLN A 46 0.96 -3.54 8.31
CA GLN A 46 0.09 -2.67 9.11
C GLN A 46 -1.15 -3.40 9.63
N LEU A 47 -1.83 -4.17 8.77
CA LEU A 47 -3.00 -4.96 9.17
C LEU A 47 -2.63 -6.06 10.16
N LEU A 48 -1.47 -6.68 9.97
CA LEU A 48 -0.97 -7.74 10.85
C LEU A 48 -0.68 -7.19 12.26
N HIS A 49 0.08 -6.09 12.35
CA HIS A 49 0.39 -5.44 13.62
C HIS A 49 -0.87 -4.94 14.32
N ARG A 50 -1.83 -4.40 13.56
CA ARG A 50 -3.14 -4.00 14.08
C ARG A 50 -3.90 -5.19 14.66
N ALA A 51 -4.02 -6.29 13.92
CA ALA A 51 -4.74 -7.48 14.38
C ALA A 51 -4.12 -8.11 15.64
N ILE A 52 -2.80 -8.07 15.76
CA ILE A 52 -2.08 -8.49 16.97
C ILE A 52 -2.39 -7.53 18.14
N SER A 53 -2.37 -6.22 17.90
CA SER A 53 -2.59 -5.19 18.93
C SER A 53 -4.04 -5.14 19.41
N GLU A 54 -4.98 -5.44 18.52
CA GLU A 54 -6.41 -5.58 18.82
C GLU A 54 -6.76 -7.00 19.33
N GLU A 55 -5.75 -7.84 19.61
CA GLU A 55 -5.89 -9.20 20.14
C GLU A 55 -6.77 -10.13 19.27
N LEU A 56 -6.95 -9.81 17.98
CA LEU A 56 -7.68 -10.63 17.02
C LEU A 56 -6.92 -11.91 16.66
N ILE A 57 -5.58 -11.86 16.75
CA ILE A 57 -4.69 -13.00 16.55
C ILE A 57 -3.54 -12.98 17.58
N SER A 58 -3.00 -14.15 17.88
CA SER A 58 -1.81 -14.26 18.74
C SER A 58 -0.53 -13.81 18.02
N MET A 59 0.50 -13.45 18.79
CA MET A 59 1.85 -13.18 18.26
C MET A 59 2.40 -14.34 17.42
N SER A 60 2.18 -15.60 17.86
CA SER A 60 2.62 -16.78 17.12
C SER A 60 1.91 -16.93 15.77
N LYS A 61 0.62 -16.63 15.73
CA LYS A 61 -0.16 -16.60 14.48
C LYS A 61 0.30 -15.47 13.56
N GLY A 62 0.60 -14.30 14.13
CA GLY A 62 1.17 -13.17 13.40
C GLY A 62 2.51 -13.51 12.74
N ALA A 63 3.42 -14.11 13.50
CA ALA A 63 4.75 -14.51 13.03
C ALA A 63 4.65 -15.55 11.90
N TYR A 64 3.78 -16.53 12.05
CA TYR A 64 3.48 -17.51 11.00
C TYR A 64 2.97 -16.85 9.71
N LEU A 65 2.04 -15.90 9.80
CA LEU A 65 1.49 -15.19 8.64
C LEU A 65 2.51 -14.27 7.95
N ALA A 66 3.44 -13.69 8.71
CA ALA A 66 4.53 -12.88 8.19
C ALA A 66 5.70 -13.71 7.63
N ASN A 67 5.69 -15.02 7.83
CA ASN A 67 6.84 -15.90 7.59
C ASN A 67 8.11 -15.39 8.31
N LYS A 68 7.95 -15.01 9.59
CA LYS A 68 9.02 -14.51 10.46
C LYS A 68 9.04 -15.33 11.76
N SER A 69 10.18 -15.30 12.44
CA SER A 69 10.25 -15.74 13.84
C SER A 69 9.46 -14.79 14.74
N ILE A 70 9.07 -15.28 15.92
CA ILE A 70 8.37 -14.47 16.93
C ILE A 70 9.25 -13.30 17.38
N ASP A 71 10.57 -13.53 17.48
CA ASP A 71 11.51 -12.50 17.91
C ASP A 71 11.67 -11.40 16.85
N GLU A 72 11.80 -11.74 15.56
CA GLU A 72 11.83 -10.74 14.49
C GLU A 72 10.57 -9.86 14.50
N LEU A 73 9.38 -10.46 14.60
CA LEU A 73 8.13 -9.71 14.64
C LEU A 73 8.01 -8.83 15.90
N ARG A 74 8.60 -9.26 17.03
CA ARG A 74 8.64 -8.48 18.27
C ARG A 74 9.57 -7.26 18.14
N HIS A 75 10.69 -7.38 17.44
CA HIS A 75 11.62 -6.27 17.21
C HIS A 75 11.05 -5.23 16.25
N GLU A 76 10.26 -5.64 15.25
CA GLU A 76 9.54 -4.73 14.35
C GLU A 76 8.56 -3.82 15.09
N ARG A 77 7.96 -4.31 16.18
CA ARG A 77 7.12 -3.49 17.06
C ARG A 77 7.91 -2.40 17.81
N LEU A 78 9.22 -2.60 18.02
CA LEU A 78 10.08 -1.70 18.79
C LEU A 78 10.80 -0.66 17.92
N LEU A 79 10.80 -0.83 16.60
CA LEU A 79 11.49 0.06 15.65
C LEU A 79 10.56 0.40 14.49
N GLN A 80 9.92 1.59 14.54
CA GLN A 80 9.82 2.58 13.45
C GLN A 80 8.71 3.61 13.69
N ASP A 81 9.02 4.66 14.48
CA ASP A 81 8.19 5.89 14.51
C ASP A 81 8.99 7.20 14.36
N ALA A 82 10.30 7.20 14.05
CA ALA A 82 11.04 8.48 14.07
C ALA A 82 12.17 8.73 13.07
N ALA A 83 12.77 7.74 12.39
CA ALA A 83 14.12 7.95 11.82
C ALA A 83 14.27 7.81 10.29
N ALA A 84 13.19 7.74 9.50
CA ALA A 84 13.30 7.46 8.06
C ALA A 84 12.66 8.51 7.14
N TYR A 85 12.42 9.73 7.65
CA TYR A 85 12.11 10.90 6.83
C TYR A 85 13.07 12.04 7.20
N SER A 86 14.26 12.06 6.58
CA SER A 86 15.21 13.17 6.58
C SER A 86 15.78 13.32 5.19
#